data_AF-A0A925MSI3-F1
#
_entry.id   AF-A0A925MSI3-F1
#
_cell.length_a   1.000
_cell.length_b   1.000
_cell.length_c   1.000
_cell.angle_alpha   90.00
_cell.angle_beta   90.00
_cell.angle_gamma   90.00
#
_symmetry.space_group_name_H-M   'P 1'
#
loop_
_entity.id
_entity.type
_entity.pdbx_description
1 polymer ?
#
loop_
_entity_poly.entity_id
_entity_poly.type
_entity_poly.pdbx_seq_one_letter_code
_entity_poly.pdbx_strand_id
1 'polypeptide(L)'
;MSANSEPLTGYDLHLFAEGNHHHMYRKLGAHVGVHAGATGTRFAVWAPNATGVSVVGSFNGWNSQQHPMQVHHGFGVWELFIPDVVAGALYKYLIRTRDGHVSLKTDPFAEQMQLRPETASIVAAPDAVEWHDQAWLEHRR
;
A
#
# COMPACT_ATOMS: atom_id res chain seq x y z
N MET A 1 13.18 -11.93 -4.35
CA MET A 1 11.73 -11.75 -4.59
C MET A 1 11.03 -11.55 -3.24
N SER A 2 10.37 -10.39 -3.09
CA SER A 2 9.31 -10.00 -2.12
C SER A 2 9.53 -10.09 -0.59
N ALA A 3 10.30 -9.17 0.00
CA ALA A 3 10.18 -8.81 1.44
C ALA A 3 9.10 -7.72 1.72
N ASN A 4 8.56 -7.11 0.66
CA ASN A 4 7.64 -5.97 0.75
C ASN A 4 6.17 -6.39 0.93
N SER A 5 5.81 -7.61 0.52
CA SER A 5 4.46 -8.14 0.65
C SER A 5 4.17 -8.81 2.00
N GLU A 6 5.18 -8.91 2.86
CA GLU A 6 5.00 -9.46 4.21
C GLU A 6 4.17 -8.48 5.06
N PRO A 7 3.31 -9.00 5.97
CA PRO A 7 2.56 -8.17 6.92
C PRO A 7 3.47 -7.23 7.71
N LEU A 8 2.95 -6.07 8.11
CA LEU A 8 3.69 -5.18 9.00
C LEU A 8 3.96 -5.87 10.34
N THR A 9 5.22 -5.84 10.77
CA THR A 9 5.62 -6.36 12.08
C THR A 9 5.51 -5.27 13.14
N GLY A 10 5.46 -5.67 14.42
CA GLY A 10 5.51 -4.72 15.54
C GLY A 10 6.78 -3.86 15.54
N TYR A 11 7.89 -4.38 15.04
CA TYR A 11 9.14 -3.62 14.89
C TYR A 11 9.04 -2.55 13.80
N ASP A 12 8.46 -2.90 12.65
CA ASP A 12 8.22 -1.93 11.56
C ASP A 12 7.37 -0.75 12.06
N LEU A 13 6.29 -1.07 12.78
CA LEU A 13 5.37 -0.08 13.35
C LEU A 13 6.05 0.81 14.40
N HIS A 14 6.88 0.21 15.26
CA HIS A 14 7.64 0.94 16.27
C HIS A 14 8.63 1.93 15.64
N LEU A 15 9.46 1.48 14.70
CA LEU A 15 10.38 2.38 13.97
C LEU A 15 9.63 3.48 13.23
N PHE A 16 8.46 3.17 12.67
CA PHE A 16 7.64 4.16 11.98
C PHE A 16 7.11 5.24 12.94
N ALA A 17 6.64 4.84 14.13
CA ALA A 17 6.18 5.78 15.15
C ALA A 17 7.27 6.73 15.64
N GLU A 18 8.52 6.27 15.68
CA GLU A 18 9.69 7.10 16.01
C GLU A 18 10.20 7.95 14.84
N GLY A 19 9.67 7.77 13.63
CA GLY A 19 10.17 8.40 12.42
C GLY A 19 11.50 7.83 11.90
N ASN A 20 11.93 6.68 12.43
CA ASN A 20 13.22 6.03 12.13
C ASN A 20 13.12 4.92 11.08
N HIS A 21 11.94 4.64 10.53
CA HIS A 21 11.78 3.62 9.49
C HIS A 21 12.13 4.16 8.09
N HIS A 22 13.41 4.17 7.74
CA HIS A 22 13.92 4.76 6.49
C HIS A 22 13.40 4.07 5.20
N HIS A 23 12.91 2.83 5.31
CA HIS A 23 12.39 2.06 4.17
C HIS A 23 10.88 1.83 4.24
N MET A 24 10.11 2.74 4.88
CA MET A 24 8.70 2.50 5.15
C MET A 24 7.87 2.35 3.86
N TYR A 25 8.33 2.93 2.74
CA TYR A 25 7.72 2.76 1.41
C TYR A 25 7.65 1.29 0.95
N ARG A 26 8.49 0.40 1.51
CA ARG A 26 8.44 -1.05 1.25
C ARG A 26 7.30 -1.75 1.99
N LYS A 27 6.71 -1.09 3.00
CA LYS A 27 5.66 -1.62 3.88
C LYS A 27 4.35 -0.86 3.72
N LEU A 28 4.35 0.46 3.53
CA LEU A 28 3.16 1.21 3.14
C LEU A 28 2.96 1.17 1.63
N GLY A 29 1.74 1.39 1.18
CA GLY A 29 1.35 1.31 -0.22
C GLY A 29 0.75 -0.04 -0.61
N ALA A 30 0.78 -0.36 -1.89
CA ALA A 30 0.30 -1.62 -2.45
C ALA A 30 1.45 -2.49 -2.96
N HIS A 31 1.62 -3.68 -2.38
CA HIS A 31 2.74 -4.58 -2.69
C HIS A 31 2.23 -5.96 -3.08
N VAL A 32 2.53 -6.39 -4.31
CA VAL A 32 2.22 -7.74 -4.81
C VAL A 32 3.10 -8.78 -4.10
N GLY A 33 2.50 -9.88 -3.68
CA GLY A 33 3.24 -11.06 -3.23
C GLY A 33 2.34 -12.18 -2.75
N VAL A 34 2.92 -13.06 -1.94
CA VAL A 34 2.24 -14.28 -1.48
C VAL A 34 2.00 -14.19 0.03
N HIS A 35 0.76 -14.41 0.44
CA HIS A 35 0.37 -14.50 1.85
C HIS A 35 -0.47 -15.75 2.07
N ALA A 36 -0.09 -16.58 3.05
CA ALA A 36 -0.75 -17.85 3.36
C ALA A 36 -0.99 -18.76 2.14
N GLY A 37 -0.05 -18.76 1.18
CA GLY A 37 -0.11 -19.57 -0.04
C GLY A 37 -0.93 -18.97 -1.19
N ALA A 38 -1.62 -17.84 -0.99
CA ALA A 38 -2.34 -17.13 -2.04
C ALA A 38 -1.50 -15.98 -2.60
N THR A 39 -1.50 -15.83 -3.93
CA THR A 39 -0.93 -14.65 -4.59
C THR A 39 -1.95 -13.52 -4.55
N GLY A 40 -1.50 -12.31 -4.23
CA GLY A 40 -2.37 -11.15 -4.13
C GLY A 40 -1.59 -9.88 -3.83
N THR A 41 -2.31 -8.87 -3.35
CA THR A 41 -1.71 -7.58 -3.01
C THR A 41 -2.00 -7.23 -1.56
N ARG A 42 -0.95 -6.85 -0.84
CA ARG A 42 -1.03 -6.25 0.49
C ARG A 42 -1.13 -4.74 0.35
N PHE A 43 -2.15 -4.16 0.97
CA PHE A 43 -2.38 -2.73 1.02
C PHE A 43 -2.13 -2.24 2.43
N ALA A 44 -1.40 -1.14 2.58
CA ALA A 44 -1.26 -0.47 3.87
C ALA A 44 -1.20 1.05 3.76
N VAL A 45 -1.92 1.75 4.64
CA VAL A 45 -1.97 3.22 4.66
C VAL A 45 -2.01 3.75 6.08
N TRP A 46 -1.28 4.84 6.34
CA TRP A 46 -1.34 5.53 7.61
C TRP A 46 -2.50 6.54 7.63
N ALA A 47 -3.48 6.29 8.49
CA ALA A 47 -4.67 7.13 8.65
C ALA A 47 -5.15 7.09 10.12
N PRO A 48 -4.40 7.70 11.06
CA PRO A 48 -4.58 7.49 12.51
C PRO A 48 -5.90 8.02 13.06
N ASN A 49 -6.47 9.04 12.43
CA ASN A 49 -7.72 9.66 12.85
C ASN A 49 -8.95 9.11 12.10
N ALA A 50 -8.76 8.13 11.19
CA ALA A 50 -9.86 7.48 10.50
C ALA A 50 -10.65 6.59 11.47
N THR A 51 -11.96 6.50 11.25
CA THR A 51 -12.85 5.53 11.92
C THR A 51 -13.03 4.26 11.10
N GLY A 52 -12.68 4.31 9.82
CA GLY A 52 -12.70 3.16 8.92
C GLY A 52 -11.95 3.47 7.64
N VAL A 53 -11.25 2.47 7.12
CA VAL A 53 -10.62 2.50 5.81
C VAL A 53 -11.02 1.25 5.05
N SER A 54 -11.37 1.40 3.77
CA SER A 54 -11.60 0.29 2.85
C SER A 54 -10.77 0.48 1.59
N VAL A 55 -10.32 -0.62 0.99
CA VAL A 55 -9.76 -0.60 -0.37
C VAL A 55 -10.89 -0.71 -1.37
N VAL A 56 -10.97 0.23 -2.31
CA VAL A 56 -11.94 0.19 -3.42
C VAL A 56 -11.20 0.24 -4.74
N GLY A 57 -11.66 -0.52 -5.73
CA GLY A 57 -10.93 -0.63 -6.98
C GLY A 57 -11.68 -1.39 -8.06
N SER A 58 -11.02 -1.59 -9.20
CA SER A 58 -11.59 -2.31 -10.35
C SER A 58 -12.04 -3.73 -10.00
N PHE A 59 -11.31 -4.41 -9.12
CA PHE A 59 -11.56 -5.79 -8.69
C PHE A 59 -12.79 -5.98 -7.80
N ASN A 60 -13.34 -4.91 -7.24
CA ASN A 60 -14.52 -4.96 -6.37
C ASN A 60 -15.66 -4.05 -6.83
N GLY A 61 -15.61 -3.59 -8.08
CA GLY A 61 -16.59 -2.65 -8.64
C GLY A 61 -16.67 -1.33 -7.86
N TRP A 62 -15.56 -0.90 -7.25
CA TRP A 62 -15.49 0.27 -6.37
C TRP A 62 -16.40 0.20 -5.12
N ASN A 63 -16.75 -1.02 -4.67
CA ASN A 63 -17.63 -1.24 -3.54
C ASN A 63 -16.87 -1.25 -2.20
N SER A 64 -17.11 -0.23 -1.38
CA SER A 64 -16.47 -0.04 -0.07
C SER A 64 -16.80 -1.07 1.00
N GLN A 65 -17.85 -1.87 0.81
CA GLN A 65 -18.27 -2.87 1.80
C GLN A 65 -17.53 -4.20 1.65
N GLN A 66 -16.85 -4.44 0.52
CA GLN A 66 -16.24 -5.74 0.25
C GLN A 66 -14.86 -5.91 0.89
N HIS A 67 -14.09 -4.82 1.04
CA HIS A 67 -12.69 -4.89 1.47
C HIS A 67 -12.36 -3.85 2.55
N PRO A 68 -13.00 -3.93 3.74
CA PRO A 68 -12.60 -3.12 4.90
C PRO A 68 -11.20 -3.54 5.39
N MET A 69 -10.40 -2.56 5.79
CA MET A 69 -9.04 -2.78 6.30
C MET A 69 -9.03 -2.95 7.82
N GLN A 70 -8.06 -3.69 8.33
CA GLN A 70 -7.81 -3.84 9.76
C GLN A 70 -6.85 -2.75 10.23
N VAL A 71 -7.07 -2.19 11.43
CA VAL A 71 -6.21 -1.16 12.00
C VAL A 71 -5.22 -1.77 13.00
N HIS A 72 -3.96 -1.42 12.85
CA HIS A 72 -2.92 -1.63 13.87
C HIS A 72 -3.09 -0.56 14.95
N HIS A 73 -3.89 -0.89 15.96
CA HIS A 73 -4.21 0.00 17.08
C HIS A 73 -2.93 0.52 17.76
N GLY A 74 -2.90 1.81 18.09
CA GLY A 74 -1.74 2.51 18.65
C GLY A 74 -0.86 3.19 17.61
N PHE A 75 -0.83 2.69 16.37
CA PHE A 75 -0.01 3.25 15.28
C PHE A 75 -0.84 3.98 14.21
N GLY A 76 -2.13 3.63 14.09
CA GLY A 76 -3.02 4.25 13.12
C GLY A 76 -2.74 3.83 11.67
N VAL A 77 -2.03 2.72 11.48
CA VAL A 77 -1.79 2.10 10.18
C VAL A 77 -2.89 1.10 9.91
N TRP A 78 -3.47 1.18 8.72
CA TRP A 78 -4.50 0.27 8.24
C TRP A 78 -3.88 -0.69 7.25
N GLU A 79 -4.21 -1.97 7.33
CA GLU A 79 -3.67 -3.03 6.49
C GLU A 79 -4.75 -4.01 6.01
N LEU A 80 -4.59 -4.53 4.80
CA LEU A 80 -5.40 -5.61 4.25
C LEU A 80 -4.63 -6.36 3.18
N PHE A 81 -4.72 -7.69 3.18
CA PHE A 81 -4.30 -8.51 2.05
C PHE A 81 -5.53 -8.93 1.24
N ILE A 82 -5.48 -8.75 -0.08
CA ILE A 82 -6.56 -9.16 -0.99
C ILE A 82 -5.99 -10.18 -1.98
N PRO A 83 -6.45 -11.45 -1.95
CA PRO A 83 -6.02 -12.46 -2.91
C PRO A 83 -6.47 -12.11 -4.33
N ASP A 84 -5.77 -12.63 -5.33
CA ASP A 84 -6.05 -12.50 -6.77
C ASP A 84 -5.99 -11.07 -7.33
N VAL A 85 -5.74 -10.07 -6.49
CA VAL A 85 -5.43 -8.71 -6.93
C VAL A 85 -3.94 -8.61 -7.23
N VAL A 86 -3.59 -8.25 -8.46
CA VAL A 86 -2.22 -8.18 -8.96
C VAL A 86 -1.93 -6.85 -9.67
N ALA A 87 -0.73 -6.72 -10.21
CA ALA A 87 -0.28 -5.54 -10.94
C ALA A 87 -1.27 -5.10 -12.03
N GLY A 88 -1.44 -3.78 -12.19
CA GLY A 88 -2.39 -3.16 -13.11
C GLY A 88 -3.77 -2.89 -12.52
N ALA A 89 -4.11 -3.45 -11.35
CA ALA A 89 -5.38 -3.18 -10.68
C ALA A 89 -5.46 -1.71 -10.23
N LEU A 90 -6.58 -1.05 -10.53
CA LEU A 90 -6.86 0.32 -10.09
C LEU A 90 -7.41 0.30 -8.68
N TYR A 91 -6.96 1.20 -7.82
CA TYR A 91 -7.48 1.31 -6.47
C TYR A 91 -7.41 2.73 -5.89
N LYS A 92 -8.21 2.94 -4.84
CA LYS A 92 -8.19 4.08 -3.92
C LYS A 92 -8.51 3.59 -2.51
N TYR A 93 -8.20 4.40 -1.51
CA TYR A 93 -8.69 4.23 -0.15
C TYR A 93 -9.97 5.02 0.05
N LEU A 94 -11.04 4.35 0.48
CA LEU A 94 -12.19 5.04 1.06
C LEU A 94 -11.92 5.24 2.54
N ILE A 95 -11.80 6.50 2.97
CA ILE A 95 -11.51 6.87 4.35
C ILE A 95 -12.75 7.51 4.97
N ARG A 96 -13.15 7.00 6.14
CA ARG A 96 -14.20 7.55 7.00
C ARG A 96 -13.56 8.29 8.17
N THR A 97 -13.99 9.51 8.44
CA THR A 97 -13.51 10.32 9.58
C THR A 97 -14.46 10.22 10.77
N ARG A 98 -14.04 10.73 11.94
CA ARG A 98 -14.88 10.81 13.15
C ARG A 98 -16.11 11.69 12.97
N ASP A 99 -15.98 12.75 12.16
CA ASP A 99 -17.07 13.68 11.86
C ASP A 99 -18.06 13.14 10.82
N GLY A 100 -17.94 11.86 10.44
CA GLY A 100 -18.82 11.18 9.50
C GLY A 100 -18.51 11.44 8.02
N HIS A 101 -17.48 12.23 7.72
CA HIS A 101 -17.07 12.46 6.33
C HIS A 101 -16.48 11.20 5.70
N VAL A 102 -16.85 10.96 4.45
CA VAL A 102 -16.34 9.85 3.65
C VAL A 102 -15.69 10.43 2.40
N SER A 103 -14.44 10.04 2.13
CA SER A 103 -13.73 10.51 0.95
C SER A 103 -12.89 9.40 0.32
N LEU A 104 -12.73 9.49 -1.00
CA LEU A 104 -11.79 8.67 -1.74
C LEU A 104 -10.44 9.38 -1.79
N LYS A 105 -9.38 8.64 -1.46
CA LYS A 105 -8.00 9.12 -1.49
C LYS A 105 -7.14 8.20 -2.34
N THR A 106 -6.30 8.82 -3.17
CA THR A 106 -5.17 8.15 -3.81
C THR A 106 -4.19 7.71 -2.72
N ASP A 107 -3.49 6.62 -2.98
CA ASP A 107 -2.47 6.11 -2.06
C ASP A 107 -1.28 7.11 -1.97
N PRO A 108 -0.91 7.60 -0.76
CA PRO A 108 0.27 8.43 -0.58
C PRO A 108 1.58 7.76 -0.99
N PHE A 109 1.63 6.42 -0.96
CA PHE A 109 2.77 5.59 -1.32
C PHE A 109 2.55 4.85 -2.65
N ALA A 110 1.69 5.36 -3.54
CA ALA A 110 1.51 4.75 -4.86
C ALA A 110 2.81 4.76 -5.67
N GLU A 111 3.23 3.59 -6.13
CA GLU A 111 4.36 3.46 -7.07
C GLU A 111 3.94 3.78 -8.52
N GLN A 112 2.65 3.67 -8.82
CA GLN A 112 2.08 3.96 -10.14
C GLN A 112 0.68 4.59 -10.00
N MET A 113 0.33 5.50 -10.92
CA MET A 113 -0.96 6.19 -10.94
C MET A 113 -1.53 6.25 -12.36
N GLN A 114 -2.85 6.42 -12.46
CA GLN A 114 -3.49 6.73 -13.74
C GLN A 114 -3.00 8.07 -14.31
N LEU A 115 -3.07 8.20 -15.63
CA LEU A 115 -2.78 9.47 -16.30
C LEU A 115 -3.89 10.48 -15.99
N ARG A 116 -3.50 11.74 -15.76
CA ARG A 116 -4.44 12.85 -15.60
C ARG A 116 -5.49 12.89 -16.75
N PRO A 117 -6.75 13.26 -16.47
CA PRO A 117 -7.28 13.81 -15.20
C PRO A 117 -7.64 12.75 -14.15
N GLU A 118 -7.46 11.46 -14.45
CA GLU A 118 -7.76 10.39 -13.51
C GLU A 118 -6.80 10.40 -12.31
N THR A 119 -7.25 9.79 -11.21
CA THR A 119 -6.58 9.91 -9.90
C THR A 119 -6.46 8.59 -9.15
N ALA A 120 -6.82 7.44 -9.73
CA ALA A 120 -6.61 6.17 -9.04
C ALA A 120 -5.13 5.81 -9.01
N SER A 121 -4.72 5.18 -7.91
CA SER A 121 -3.47 4.45 -7.83
C SER A 121 -3.58 3.18 -8.65
N ILE A 122 -2.45 2.68 -9.13
CA ILE A 122 -2.32 1.41 -9.84
C ILE A 122 -1.40 0.52 -9.01
N VAL A 123 -1.80 -0.73 -8.77
CA VAL A 123 -0.90 -1.72 -8.19
C VAL A 123 0.27 -1.92 -9.15
N ALA A 124 1.48 -1.58 -8.74
CA ALA A 124 2.65 -1.68 -9.59
C ALA A 124 3.10 -3.13 -9.76
N ALA A 125 3.71 -3.43 -10.92
CA ALA A 125 4.44 -4.66 -11.08
C ALA A 125 5.70 -4.65 -10.22
N PRO A 126 6.14 -5.79 -9.67
CA PRO A 126 7.44 -5.87 -9.00
C PRO A 126 8.54 -5.36 -9.94
N ASP A 127 9.48 -4.60 -9.38
CA ASP A 127 10.61 -4.08 -10.15
C ASP A 127 11.38 -5.25 -10.80
N ALA A 128 11.49 -5.19 -12.12
CA ALA A 128 12.15 -6.16 -12.96
C ALA A 128 13.23 -5.52 -13.84
N VAL A 129 13.57 -4.25 -13.59
CA VAL A 129 14.58 -3.53 -14.37
C VAL A 129 15.97 -4.01 -13.95
N GLU A 130 16.70 -4.55 -14.92
CA GLU A 130 18.12 -4.86 -14.74
C GLU A 130 18.96 -3.59 -14.99
N TRP A 131 19.51 -3.05 -13.90
CA TRP A 131 20.40 -1.89 -13.95
C TRP A 131 21.83 -2.31 -14.31
N HIS A 132 22.46 -1.54 -15.19
CA HIS A 132 23.81 -1.81 -15.72
C HIS A 132 24.82 -0.72 -15.33
N ASP A 133 24.49 0.11 -14.35
CA ASP A 133 25.26 1.31 -13.93
C ASP A 133 26.21 1.05 -12.75
N GLN A 134 26.53 -0.22 -12.48
CA GLN A 134 27.40 -0.63 -11.38
C GLN A 134 28.75 0.11 -11.37
N ALA A 135 29.40 0.22 -12.54
CA ALA A 135 30.67 0.93 -12.67
C ALA A 135 30.56 2.41 -12.27
N TRP A 136 29.45 3.07 -12.60
CA TRP A 136 29.20 4.46 -12.22
C TRP A 136 29.02 4.61 -10.70
N LEU A 137 28.23 3.72 -10.08
CA LEU A 137 27.99 3.73 -8.63
C LEU A 137 29.28 3.53 -7.82
N GLU A 138 30.21 2.72 -8.31
CA GLU A 138 31.52 2.50 -7.69
C GLU A 138 32.40 3.75 -7.74
N HIS A 139 32.41 4.48 -8.85
CA HIS A 139 33.20 5.71 -9.03
C HIS A 139 32.64 6.91 -8.27
N ARG A 140 31.35 6.90 -7.89
CA ARG A 140 30.69 8.01 -7.18
C ARG A 140 31.04 8.07 -5.70
N ARG A 141 31.68 7.05 -5.13
CA ARG A 141 31.95 6.93 -3.70
C ARG A 141 32.90 7.99 -3.16
#